data_AF-A0AAU8PSX0-F1
#
_entry.id   AF-A0AAU8PSX0-F1
#
_cell.length_a   1.000
_cell.length_b   1.000
_cell.length_c   1.000
_cell.angle_alpha   90.00
_cell.angle_beta   90.00
_cell.angle_gamma   90.00
#
_symmetry.space_group_name_H-M   'P 1'
#
loop_
_entity.id
_entity.type
_entity.pdbx_description
1 polymer ?
#
loop_
_entity_poly.entity_id
_entity_poly.type
_entity_poly.pdbx_seq_one_letter_code
_entity_poly.pdbx_strand_id
1 'polypeptide(L)'
;MISIIDVRGAAPDHTVVLWHVHTDPSYPTGLMSGAWVLGPGEATPVDKLPSLLTGTTALPLNAEARELVPGDITCVSLHDVADAVRAGLDEIKKEAARAKSENEKLVAPRFEALTDISPEDFLDAYRGEPQARDAWMMASAVAGWMQQWLDIESVRRSRAYLKEAFGSKPRPLPIG
;
A
#
# COMPACT_ATOMS: atom_id res chain seq x y z
N MET A 1 -4.69 5.23 -2.46
CA MET A 1 -3.37 5.15 -3.11
C MET A 1 -2.33 5.54 -2.08
N ILE A 2 -1.17 4.88 -2.06
CA ILE A 2 -0.02 5.30 -1.25
C ILE A 2 1.04 5.91 -2.17
N SER A 3 1.58 7.07 -1.78
CA SER A 3 2.73 7.74 -2.39
C SER A 3 3.97 7.50 -1.54
N ILE A 4 4.91 6.69 -2.04
CA ILE A 4 6.21 6.44 -1.41
C ILE A 4 7.16 7.56 -1.83
N ILE A 5 7.80 8.22 -0.86
CA ILE A 5 8.62 9.41 -1.11
C ILE A 5 10.00 9.22 -0.48
N ASP A 6 11.05 9.30 -1.29
CA ASP A 6 12.44 9.37 -0.84
C ASP A 6 13.05 10.70 -1.26
N VAL A 7 13.94 11.24 -0.42
CA VAL A 7 14.70 12.46 -0.72
C VAL A 7 16.19 12.14 -0.64
N ARG A 8 16.92 12.47 -1.70
CA ARG A 8 18.35 12.25 -1.82
C ARG A 8 19.09 13.59 -1.89
N GLY A 9 20.20 13.69 -1.16
CA GLY A 9 20.99 14.93 -1.11
C GLY A 9 20.38 15.96 -0.17
N ALA A 10 20.91 17.19 -0.24
CA ALA A 10 20.47 18.31 0.60
C ALA A 10 19.91 19.44 -0.27
N ALA A 11 19.02 20.23 0.30
CA ALA A 11 18.54 21.45 -0.34
C ALA A 11 19.71 22.43 -0.63
N PRO A 12 19.65 23.22 -1.72
CA PRO A 12 18.56 23.30 -2.68
C PRO A 12 18.58 22.22 -3.78
N ASP A 13 19.64 21.40 -3.84
CA ASP A 13 19.90 20.50 -4.96
C ASP A 13 19.43 19.06 -4.73
N HIS A 14 18.44 18.86 -3.87
CA HIS A 14 17.94 17.52 -3.57
C HIS A 14 17.17 16.92 -4.75
N THR A 15 17.18 15.59 -4.79
CA THR A 15 16.35 14.80 -5.70
C THR A 15 15.26 14.11 -4.89
N VAL A 16 14.00 14.28 -5.29
CA VAL A 16 12.85 13.57 -4.72
C VAL A 16 12.48 12.42 -5.63
N VAL A 17 12.42 11.21 -5.10
CA VAL A 17 11.88 10.04 -5.80
C VAL A 17 10.48 9.76 -5.25
N LEU A 18 9.52 9.63 -6.16
CA LEU A 18 8.13 9.36 -5.85
C LEU A 18 7.65 8.11 -6.56
N TRP A 19 6.99 7.20 -5.84
CA TRP A 19 6.32 6.04 -6.41
C TRP A 19 4.87 5.93 -5.94
N HIS A 20 3.93 5.68 -6.84
CA HIS A 20 2.52 5.49 -6.51
C HIS A 20 2.14 4.01 -6.53
N VAL A 21 1.51 3.57 -5.44
CA VAL A 21 0.93 2.23 -5.31
C VAL A 21 -0.59 2.34 -5.12
N HIS A 22 -1.35 1.69 -6.01
CA HIS A 22 -2.79 1.59 -5.89
C HIS A 22 -3.17 0.65 -4.75
N THR A 23 -4.15 1.10 -3.96
CA THR A 23 -4.70 0.35 -2.83
C THR A 23 -6.19 0.10 -2.98
N ASP A 24 -6.74 0.40 -4.17
CA ASP A 24 -8.13 0.13 -4.53
C ASP A 24 -8.16 -1.00 -5.59
N PRO A 25 -8.88 -2.10 -5.35
CA PRO A 25 -8.99 -3.23 -6.28
C PRO A 25 -9.71 -2.90 -7.60
N SER A 26 -10.41 -1.77 -7.68
CA SER A 26 -11.12 -1.33 -8.88
C SER A 26 -10.24 -0.60 -9.89
N TYR A 27 -8.99 -0.30 -9.53
CA TYR A 27 -8.08 0.39 -10.44
C TYR A 27 -7.65 -0.54 -11.59
N PRO A 28 -7.74 -0.10 -12.86
CA PRO A 28 -7.58 -0.97 -14.04
C PRO A 28 -6.13 -1.32 -14.41
N THR A 29 -5.13 -0.83 -13.67
CA THR A 29 -3.69 -0.96 -13.97
C THR A 29 -2.96 -1.81 -12.94
N GLY A 30 -1.67 -2.09 -13.18
CA GLY A 30 -0.80 -2.73 -12.17
C GLY A 30 -0.77 -1.95 -10.85
N LEU A 31 -0.48 -2.65 -9.75
CA LEU A 31 -0.45 -2.06 -8.41
C LEU A 31 0.52 -0.87 -8.33
N MET A 32 1.67 -0.96 -9.01
CA MET A 32 2.60 0.16 -9.16
C MET A 32 2.21 0.97 -10.40
N SER A 33 1.88 2.25 -10.20
CA SER A 33 1.08 3.03 -11.17
C SER A 33 1.75 4.29 -11.70
N GLY A 34 2.80 4.76 -11.06
CA GLY A 34 3.57 5.91 -11.51
C GLY A 34 4.85 6.06 -10.71
N ALA A 35 5.89 6.54 -11.38
CA ALA A 35 7.21 6.79 -10.80
C ALA A 35 7.75 8.11 -11.34
N TRP A 36 8.28 8.95 -10.45
CA TRP A 36 8.87 10.24 -10.78
C TRP A 36 10.19 10.42 -10.05
N VAL A 37 11.10 11.09 -10.74
CA VAL A 37 12.27 11.71 -10.13
C VAL A 37 12.09 13.22 -10.33
N LEU A 38 12.15 13.97 -9.23
CA LEU A 38 11.99 15.41 -9.22
C LEU A 38 13.26 16.05 -8.67
N GLY A 39 13.71 17.14 -9.28
CA GLY A 39 14.95 17.79 -8.84
C GLY A 39 15.51 18.75 -9.88
N PRO A 40 16.60 19.45 -9.55
CA PRO A 40 17.33 20.25 -10.53
C PRO A 40 17.85 19.37 -11.68
N GLY A 41 17.55 19.75 -12.91
CA GLY A 41 17.94 18.99 -14.10
C GLY A 41 17.00 17.83 -14.46
N GLU A 42 16.00 17.54 -13.64
CA GLU A 42 14.95 16.57 -13.96
C GLU A 42 13.83 17.21 -14.77
N ALA A 43 13.11 16.41 -15.55
CA ALA A 43 11.98 16.89 -16.35
C ALA A 43 10.82 17.42 -15.48
N THR A 44 10.72 16.95 -14.23
CA THR A 44 9.69 17.36 -13.28
C THR A 44 10.34 18.14 -12.12
N PRO A 45 10.00 19.43 -11.94
CA PRO A 45 10.52 20.19 -10.80
C PRO A 45 9.83 19.81 -9.48
N VAL A 46 10.52 20.00 -8.35
CA VAL A 46 10.06 19.60 -7.00
C VAL A 46 8.76 20.29 -6.58
N ASP A 47 8.50 21.50 -7.07
CA ASP A 47 7.26 22.25 -6.81
C ASP A 47 5.98 21.55 -7.34
N LYS A 48 6.12 20.53 -8.18
CA LYS A 48 5.01 19.65 -8.61
C LYS A 48 4.63 18.60 -7.60
N LEU A 49 5.46 18.33 -6.58
CA LEU A 49 5.19 17.28 -5.59
C LEU A 49 3.80 17.39 -4.96
N PRO A 50 3.31 18.55 -4.48
CA PRO A 50 1.96 18.65 -3.88
C PRO A 50 0.84 18.21 -4.83
N SER A 51 0.98 18.50 -6.13
CA SER A 51 -0.01 18.07 -7.13
C SER A 51 -0.02 16.56 -7.34
N LEU A 52 1.15 15.91 -7.22
CA LEU A 52 1.27 14.46 -7.33
C LEU A 52 0.75 13.73 -6.08
N LEU A 53 0.81 14.38 -4.91
CA LEU A 53 0.32 13.81 -3.64
C LEU A 53 -1.19 14.02 -3.42
N THR A 54 -1.89 14.71 -4.32
CA THR A 54 -3.31 15.00 -4.15
C THR A 54 -4.15 13.71 -4.10
N GLY A 55 -4.90 13.52 -3.01
CA GLY A 55 -5.76 12.35 -2.82
C GLY A 55 -5.01 11.06 -2.46
N THR A 56 -3.76 11.15 -2.04
CA THR A 56 -2.96 10.00 -1.62
C THR A 56 -2.68 10.01 -0.12
N THR A 57 -2.32 8.85 0.41
CA THR A 57 -1.65 8.73 1.71
C THR A 57 -0.15 8.69 1.45
N ALA A 58 0.66 9.39 2.23
CA ALA A 58 2.11 9.43 2.01
C ALA A 58 2.85 8.36 2.85
N LEU A 59 3.95 7.84 2.31
CA LEU A 59 4.91 6.99 3.02
C LEU A 59 6.31 7.58 2.79
N PRO A 60 6.74 8.55 3.63
CA PRO A 60 8.06 9.13 3.54
C PRO A 60 9.13 8.17 4.07
N LEU A 61 10.23 7.99 3.33
CA LEU A 61 11.33 7.09 3.71
C LEU A 61 12.33 7.71 4.68
N ASN A 62 12.40 9.03 4.73
CA ASN A 62 13.32 9.78 5.58
C ASN A 62 12.69 11.08 6.09
N ALA A 63 13.43 11.80 6.93
CA ALA A 63 12.94 13.02 7.60
C ALA A 63 12.70 14.14 6.58
N GLU A 64 13.58 14.28 5.60
CA GLU A 64 13.48 15.27 4.53
C GLU A 64 12.24 15.02 3.66
N ALA A 65 11.95 13.76 3.32
CA ALA A 65 10.72 13.37 2.63
C ALA A 65 9.48 13.71 3.46
N ARG A 66 9.53 13.49 4.78
CA ARG A 66 8.44 13.82 5.70
C ARG A 66 8.19 15.33 5.75
N GLU A 67 9.23 16.15 5.73
CA GLU A 67 9.11 17.62 5.72
C GLU A 67 8.48 18.16 4.44
N LEU A 68 8.64 17.45 3.31
CA LEU A 68 8.04 17.83 2.02
C LEU A 68 6.57 17.43 1.87
N VAL A 69 6.03 16.60 2.76
CA VAL A 69 4.61 16.20 2.71
C VAL A 69 3.73 17.32 3.29
N PRO A 70 2.72 17.82 2.54
CA PRO A 70 1.72 18.74 3.07
C PRO A 70 1.05 18.23 4.34
N GLY A 71 0.86 19.10 5.34
CA GLY A 71 0.41 18.69 6.68
C GLY A 71 -1.03 18.14 6.75
N ASP A 72 -1.83 18.33 5.71
CA ASP A 72 -3.16 17.75 5.55
C ASP A 72 -3.15 16.32 4.98
N ILE A 73 -2.00 15.86 4.50
CA ILE A 73 -1.82 14.50 3.98
C ILE A 73 -1.43 13.57 5.12
N THR A 74 -2.22 12.52 5.30
CA THR A 74 -1.89 11.47 6.28
C THR A 74 -0.63 10.76 5.82
N CYS A 75 0.33 10.57 6.73
CA CYS A 75 1.44 9.65 6.46
C CYS A 75 1.33 8.37 7.27
N VAL A 76 1.76 7.29 6.62
CA VAL A 76 1.82 5.94 7.15
C VAL A 76 3.24 5.39 6.97
N SER A 77 3.50 4.27 7.61
CA SER A 77 4.68 3.43 7.45
C SER A 77 4.31 2.09 6.81
N LEU A 78 5.31 1.30 6.42
CA LEU A 78 5.08 -0.08 5.98
C LEU A 78 4.44 -0.93 7.10
N HIS A 79 4.77 -0.64 8.36
CA HIS A 79 4.19 -1.32 9.51
C HIS A 79 2.69 -1.06 9.61
N ASP A 80 2.24 0.19 9.40
CA ASP A 80 0.82 0.54 9.40
C ASP A 80 0.06 -0.20 8.28
N VAL A 81 0.68 -0.36 7.10
CA VAL A 81 0.09 -1.14 5.99
C VAL A 81 -0.05 -2.62 6.37
N ALA A 82 1.00 -3.21 6.94
CA ALA A 82 0.98 -4.60 7.38
C ALA A 82 -0.08 -4.83 8.49
N ASP A 83 -0.16 -3.92 9.45
CA ASP A 83 -1.10 -4.00 10.56
C ASP A 83 -2.54 -3.79 10.11
N ALA A 84 -2.77 -2.89 9.14
CA ALA A 84 -4.07 -2.74 8.50
C ALA A 84 -4.54 -4.05 7.84
N VAL A 85 -3.68 -4.74 7.10
CA VAL A 85 -4.00 -6.04 6.48
C VAL A 85 -4.31 -7.09 7.54
N ARG A 86 -3.50 -7.17 8.59
CA ARG A 86 -3.72 -8.10 9.72
C ARG A 86 -5.05 -7.83 10.43
N ALA A 87 -5.33 -6.57 10.76
CA ALA A 87 -6.56 -6.16 11.41
C ALA A 87 -7.80 -6.46 10.55
N GLY A 88 -7.72 -6.19 9.24
CA GLY A 88 -8.79 -6.51 8.29
C GLY A 88 -9.04 -8.02 8.17
N LEU A 89 -7.99 -8.85 8.17
CA LEU A 89 -8.14 -10.30 8.21
C LEU A 89 -8.79 -10.77 9.52
N ASP A 90 -8.39 -10.21 10.65
CA ASP A 90 -8.95 -10.54 11.96
C ASP A 90 -10.42 -10.13 12.08
N GLU A 91 -10.82 -9.01 11.51
CA GLU A 91 -12.22 -8.59 11.39
C GLU A 91 -13.04 -9.66 10.64
N ILE A 92 -12.56 -10.11 9.48
CA ILE A 92 -13.23 -11.14 8.68
C ILE A 92 -13.33 -12.46 9.45
N LYS A 93 -12.26 -12.85 10.16
CA LYS A 93 -12.25 -14.08 10.97
C LYS A 93 -13.24 -14.02 12.13
N LYS A 94 -13.33 -12.87 12.81
CA LYS A 94 -14.30 -12.65 13.90
C LYS A 94 -15.73 -12.78 13.38
N GLU A 95 -16.02 -12.18 12.23
CA GLU A 95 -17.35 -12.29 11.60
C GLU A 95 -17.66 -13.73 11.17
N ALA A 96 -16.69 -14.45 10.60
CA ALA A 96 -16.87 -15.86 10.27
C ALA A 96 -17.13 -16.74 11.50
N ALA A 97 -16.47 -16.45 12.62
CA ALA A 97 -16.73 -17.15 13.89
C ALA A 97 -18.13 -16.83 14.43
N ARG A 98 -18.56 -15.56 14.41
CA ARG A 98 -19.91 -15.13 14.82
C ARG A 98 -20.98 -15.82 13.98
N ALA A 99 -20.87 -15.76 12.65
CA ALA A 99 -21.82 -16.39 11.76
C ALA A 99 -21.90 -17.92 11.99
N LYS A 100 -20.76 -18.58 12.21
CA LYS A 100 -20.73 -20.01 12.53
C LYS A 100 -21.35 -20.35 13.89
N SER A 101 -21.23 -19.46 14.90
CA SER A 101 -21.90 -19.66 16.19
C SER A 101 -23.42 -19.53 16.10
N GLU A 102 -23.92 -18.74 15.15
CA GLU A 102 -25.36 -18.57 14.89
C GLU A 102 -25.92 -19.67 13.99
N ASN A 103 -25.07 -20.24 13.14
CA ASN A 103 -25.42 -21.36 12.27
C ASN A 103 -24.26 -22.35 12.12
N GLU A 104 -24.32 -23.43 12.89
CA GLU A 104 -23.29 -24.47 12.95
C GLU A 104 -23.01 -25.17 11.60
N LYS A 105 -23.94 -25.10 10.65
CA LYS A 105 -23.80 -25.69 9.31
C LYS A 105 -22.89 -24.85 8.40
N LEU A 106 -22.54 -23.62 8.79
CA LEU A 106 -21.65 -22.77 8.02
C LEU A 106 -20.20 -23.27 8.09
N VAL A 107 -19.55 -23.27 6.92
CA VAL A 107 -18.13 -23.58 6.80
C VAL A 107 -17.33 -22.28 6.86
N ALA A 108 -16.49 -22.16 7.90
CA ALA A 108 -15.53 -21.07 8.01
C ALA A 108 -14.48 -21.19 6.88
N PRO A 109 -14.17 -20.10 6.15
CA PRO A 109 -13.09 -20.11 5.18
C PRO A 109 -11.74 -20.35 5.86
N ARG A 110 -10.83 -20.96 5.12
CA ARG A 110 -9.42 -21.02 5.48
C ARG A 110 -8.70 -19.92 4.72
N PHE A 111 -8.02 -19.05 5.45
CA PHE A 111 -7.13 -18.05 4.88
C PHE A 111 -5.71 -18.59 4.89
N GLU A 112 -4.92 -18.20 3.90
CA GLU A 112 -3.48 -18.45 3.91
C GLU A 112 -2.82 -17.66 5.05
N ALA A 113 -1.69 -18.18 5.53
CA ALA A 113 -0.90 -17.45 6.52
C ALA A 113 -0.29 -16.23 5.84
N LEU A 114 -0.38 -15.08 6.50
CA LEU A 114 0.28 -13.88 6.01
C LEU A 114 1.79 -14.09 6.07
N THR A 115 2.46 -13.79 4.96
CA THR A 115 3.91 -13.74 4.88
C THR A 115 4.34 -12.32 5.22
N ASP A 116 5.34 -12.15 6.08
CA ASP A 116 5.90 -10.84 6.34
C ASP A 116 6.71 -10.39 5.11
N ILE A 117 6.54 -9.13 4.70
CA ILE A 117 7.14 -8.59 3.48
C ILE A 117 8.02 -7.42 3.85
N SER A 118 9.30 -7.54 3.52
CA SER A 118 10.32 -6.52 3.70
C SER A 118 10.66 -5.86 2.36
N PRO A 119 11.04 -4.57 2.33
CA PRO A 119 11.61 -3.96 1.12
C PRO A 119 12.82 -4.74 0.59
N GLU A 120 13.61 -5.35 1.48
CA GLU A 120 14.85 -6.06 1.13
C GLU A 120 14.60 -7.34 0.32
N ASP A 121 13.40 -7.92 0.41
CA ASP A 121 13.02 -9.09 -0.38
C ASP A 121 13.06 -8.79 -1.89
N PHE A 122 13.04 -7.51 -2.26
CA PHE A 122 13.00 -7.05 -3.65
C PHE A 122 14.37 -6.57 -4.17
N LEU A 123 15.41 -6.50 -3.33
CA LEU A 123 16.71 -5.93 -3.71
C LEU A 123 17.27 -6.54 -5.02
N ASP A 124 17.28 -7.86 -5.11
CA ASP A 124 17.84 -8.60 -6.24
C ASP A 124 17.04 -8.42 -7.54
N ALA A 125 15.82 -7.91 -7.48
CA ALA A 125 14.97 -7.65 -8.64
C ALA A 125 15.15 -6.23 -9.22
N TYR A 126 15.79 -5.31 -8.49
CA TYR A 126 15.91 -3.93 -8.94
C TYR A 126 16.90 -3.75 -10.10
N ARG A 127 16.50 -3.03 -11.16
CA ARG A 127 17.34 -2.78 -12.35
C ARG A 127 17.29 -1.32 -12.84
N GLY A 128 16.81 -0.39 -12.02
CA GLY A 128 16.66 1.02 -12.37
C GLY A 128 17.82 1.91 -11.91
N GLU A 129 17.62 3.22 -11.96
CA GLU A 129 18.57 4.23 -11.50
C GLU A 129 18.88 4.10 -10.00
N PRO A 130 20.14 4.13 -9.54
CA PRO A 130 20.48 3.87 -8.14
C PRO A 130 19.70 4.71 -7.12
N GLN A 131 19.38 5.96 -7.47
CA GLN A 131 18.63 6.88 -6.61
C GLN A 131 17.17 6.45 -6.37
N ALA A 132 16.57 5.66 -7.26
CA ALA A 132 15.18 5.22 -7.14
C ALA A 132 15.02 3.84 -6.51
N ARG A 133 16.13 3.18 -6.14
CA ARG A 133 16.14 1.82 -5.59
C ARG A 133 15.28 1.71 -4.33
N ASP A 134 15.55 2.55 -3.33
CA ASP A 134 14.95 2.41 -2.00
C ASP A 134 13.44 2.69 -2.06
N ALA A 135 13.02 3.71 -2.83
CA ALA A 135 11.61 3.99 -3.12
C ALA A 135 10.91 2.85 -3.86
N TRP A 136 11.56 2.24 -4.87
CA TRP A 136 11.01 1.11 -5.61
C TRP A 136 10.85 -0.14 -4.74
N MET A 137 11.83 -0.45 -3.90
CA MET A 137 11.79 -1.59 -2.98
C MET A 137 10.64 -1.43 -1.98
N MET A 138 10.49 -0.24 -1.39
CA MET A 138 9.38 0.05 -0.50
C MET A 138 8.03 -0.03 -1.23
N ALA A 139 7.92 0.53 -2.44
CA ALA A 139 6.71 0.44 -3.24
C ALA A 139 6.35 -1.02 -3.58
N SER A 140 7.35 -1.85 -3.86
CA SER A 140 7.17 -3.28 -4.11
C SER A 140 6.69 -4.02 -2.85
N ALA A 141 7.21 -3.68 -1.67
CA ALA A 141 6.72 -4.23 -0.42
C ALA A 141 5.26 -3.86 -0.14
N VAL A 142 4.88 -2.59 -0.36
CA VAL A 142 3.48 -2.14 -0.25
C VAL A 142 2.58 -2.88 -1.25
N ALA A 143 3.04 -3.05 -2.49
CA ALA A 143 2.31 -3.81 -3.50
C ALA A 143 2.14 -5.28 -3.11
N GLY A 144 3.16 -5.89 -2.49
CA GLY A 144 3.07 -7.25 -1.95
C GLY A 144 2.01 -7.38 -0.84
N TRP A 145 1.94 -6.41 0.08
CA TRP A 145 0.88 -6.37 1.09
C TRP A 145 -0.51 -6.19 0.48
N MET A 146 -0.63 -5.34 -0.54
CA MET A 146 -1.88 -5.20 -1.29
C MET A 146 -2.28 -6.50 -2.00
N GLN A 147 -1.33 -7.27 -2.53
CA GLN A 147 -1.62 -8.56 -3.11
C GLN A 147 -2.17 -9.55 -2.06
N GLN A 148 -1.54 -9.65 -0.88
CA GLN A 148 -2.07 -10.50 0.21
C GLN A 148 -3.49 -10.07 0.61
N TRP A 149 -3.78 -8.77 0.63
CA TRP A 149 -5.12 -8.25 0.89
C TRP A 149 -6.14 -8.68 -0.18
N LEU A 150 -5.77 -8.62 -1.47
CA LEU A 150 -6.62 -9.08 -2.57
C LEU A 150 -6.94 -10.56 -2.46
N ASP A 151 -5.97 -11.38 -2.05
CA ASP A 151 -6.15 -12.82 -1.85
C ASP A 151 -7.12 -13.09 -0.68
N ILE A 152 -6.99 -12.35 0.43
CA ILE A 152 -7.96 -12.38 1.54
C ILE A 152 -9.37 -12.01 1.06
N GLU A 153 -9.50 -10.91 0.32
CA GLU A 153 -10.80 -10.44 -0.19
C GLU A 153 -11.42 -11.41 -1.19
N SER A 154 -10.61 -12.11 -1.99
CA SER A 154 -11.05 -13.19 -2.88
C SER A 154 -11.68 -14.34 -2.08
N VAL A 155 -11.00 -14.82 -1.03
CA VAL A 155 -11.52 -15.88 -0.15
C VAL A 155 -12.78 -15.41 0.58
N ARG A 156 -12.80 -14.19 1.13
CA ARG A 156 -13.97 -13.61 1.81
C ARG A 156 -15.20 -13.63 0.89
N ARG A 157 -15.04 -13.15 -0.34
CA ARG A 157 -16.14 -13.05 -1.33
C ARG A 157 -16.63 -14.39 -1.85
N SER A 158 -15.88 -15.47 -1.63
CA SER A 158 -16.35 -16.82 -1.96
C SER A 158 -17.48 -17.31 -1.04
N ARG A 159 -17.71 -16.66 0.12
CA ARG A 159 -18.72 -17.06 1.11
C ARG A 159 -19.91 -16.10 1.09
N ALA A 160 -21.13 -16.65 1.03
CA ALA A 160 -22.36 -15.84 0.95
C ALA A 160 -22.55 -14.96 2.19
N TYR A 161 -22.45 -15.54 3.39
CA TYR A 161 -22.62 -14.80 4.64
C TYR A 161 -21.59 -13.68 4.85
N LEU A 162 -20.35 -13.85 4.35
CA LEU A 162 -19.34 -12.76 4.39
C LEU A 162 -19.58 -11.70 3.32
N LYS A 163 -20.26 -12.04 2.22
CA LYS A 163 -20.71 -11.04 1.24
C LYS A 163 -21.89 -10.23 1.75
N GLU A 164 -22.77 -10.85 2.54
CA GLU A 164 -23.86 -10.14 3.22
C GLU A 164 -23.30 -9.16 4.26
N ALA A 165 -22.31 -9.57 5.05
CA ALA A 165 -21.69 -8.72 6.08
C ALA A 165 -20.82 -7.58 5.51
N PHE A 166 -19.98 -7.87 4.51
CA PHE A 166 -18.95 -6.92 4.02
C PHE A 166 -19.16 -6.44 2.58
N GLY A 167 -20.27 -6.83 1.94
CA GLY A 167 -20.53 -6.55 0.53
C GLY A 167 -19.88 -7.53 -0.44
N SER A 168 -20.36 -7.53 -1.69
CA SER A 168 -19.96 -8.49 -2.73
C SER A 168 -18.71 -8.08 -3.54
N LYS A 169 -18.30 -6.82 -3.44
CA LYS A 169 -17.13 -6.26 -4.13
C LYS A 169 -15.87 -6.39 -3.25
N PRO A 170 -14.67 -6.49 -3.86
CA PRO A 170 -13.43 -6.42 -3.10
C PRO A 170 -13.29 -5.02 -2.48
N ARG A 171 -12.85 -4.96 -1.23
CA ARG A 171 -12.60 -3.73 -0.49
C ARG A 171 -11.20 -3.19 -0.79
N PRO A 172 -10.98 -1.86 -0.75
CA PRO A 172 -9.64 -1.29 -0.75
C PRO A 172 -8.83 -1.78 0.45
N LEU A 173 -7.50 -1.64 0.39
CA LEU A 173 -6.62 -1.87 1.53
C LEU A 173 -7.09 -0.96 2.69
N PRO A 174 -7.26 -1.50 3.91
CA PRO A 174 -7.88 -0.78 5.02
C PRO A 174 -6.92 0.22 5.70
N ILE A 175 -6.36 1.13 4.91
CA ILE A 175 -5.44 2.20 5.34
C ILE A 175 -6.10 3.56 5.15
N GLY A 176 -6.67 4.09 6.23
CA GLY A 176 -7.44 5.34 6.21
C GLY A 176 -8.92 5.12 6.01
#